data_AF-A0A536QF55-F1
#
_entry.id   AF-A0A536QF55-F1
#
_cell.length_a   1.000
_cell.length_b   1.000
_cell.length_c   1.000
_cell.angle_alpha   90.00
_cell.angle_beta   90.00
_cell.angle_gamma   90.00
#
_symmetry.space_group_name_H-M   'P 1'
#
loop_
_entity.id
_entity.type
_entity.pdbx_description
1 polymer ?
#
loop_
_entity_poly.entity_id
_entity_poly.type
_entity_poly.pdbx_seq_one_letter_code
_entity_poly.pdbx_strand_id
1 'polypeptide(L)' 'MDQVCFALPVISGKTEDARAFFKELEGSRKAEFARSEERIGIPKESWYLQQTPTADLLIGYMESPDFARALDLFARS' A
#
# COMPACT_ATOMS: atom_id res chain seq x y z
N MET A 1 6.10 -11.88 13.55
CA MET A 1 5.87 -11.32 12.21
C MET A 1 4.39 -11.10 12.10
N ASP A 2 4.01 -9.83 12.13
CA ASP A 2 2.66 -9.37 11.98
C ASP A 2 2.27 -9.48 10.51
N GLN A 3 1.02 -9.90 10.28
CA GLN A 3 0.39 -9.96 8.97
C GLN A 3 -0.83 -9.08 9.03
N VAL A 4 -0.83 -8.00 8.25
CA VAL A 4 -1.88 -6.99 8.31
C VAL A 4 -2.53 -6.89 6.94
N CYS A 5 -3.85 -6.92 6.93
CA CYS A 5 -4.66 -6.68 5.75
C CYS A 5 -5.71 -5.64 6.08
N PHE A 6 -5.84 -4.63 5.24
CA PHE A 6 -6.89 -3.62 5.38
C PHE A 6 -7.42 -3.22 4.01
N ALA A 7 -8.67 -2.77 3.99
CA ALA A 7 -9.35 -2.28 2.81
C ALA A 7 -9.79 -0.82 3.04
N LEU A 8 -9.44 0.05 2.10
CA LEU A 8 -9.78 1.47 2.13
C LEU A 8 -10.63 1.78 0.87
N PRO A 9 -11.76 2.47 1.01
CA PRO A 9 -12.53 2.89 -0.15
C PRO A 9 -11.74 3.91 -0.96
N VAL A 10 -11.69 3.73 -2.27
CA VAL A 10 -11.17 4.74 -3.18
C VAL A 10 -12.16 5.90 -3.21
N ILE A 11 -11.64 7.13 -3.19
CA ILE A 11 -12.46 8.34 -3.29
C ILE A 11 -13.27 8.28 -4.60
N SER A 12 -14.56 8.63 -4.54
CA SER A 12 -15.45 8.61 -5.71
C SER A 12 -14.86 9.40 -6.88
N GLY A 13 -14.81 8.78 -8.06
CA GLY A 13 -14.22 9.36 -9.28
C GLY A 13 -12.68 9.31 -9.35
N LYS A 14 -11.99 8.69 -8.38
CA LYS A 14 -10.53 8.59 -8.33
C LYS A 14 -9.95 7.21 -8.63
N THR A 15 -10.77 6.29 -9.15
CA THR A 15 -10.32 4.92 -9.51
C THR A 15 -9.15 4.93 -10.49
N GLU A 16 -9.25 5.69 -11.57
CA GLU A 16 -8.20 5.71 -12.60
C GLU A 16 -6.94 6.43 -12.12
N ASP A 17 -7.08 7.45 -11.27
CA ASP A 17 -5.94 8.08 -10.59
C ASP A 17 -5.22 7.07 -9.68
N ALA A 18 -5.97 6.27 -8.91
CA ALA A 18 -5.40 5.20 -8.08
C ALA A 18 -4.70 4.13 -8.92
N ARG A 19 -5.31 3.71 -10.03
CA ARG A 19 -4.71 2.75 -10.97
C ARG A 19 -3.40 3.27 -11.56
N ALA A 20 -3.38 4.53 -11.98
CA ALA A 20 -2.19 5.17 -12.52
C ALA A 20 -1.07 5.27 -11.48
N PHE A 21 -1.42 5.64 -10.24
CA PHE A 21 -0.48 5.69 -9.12
C PHE A 21 0.21 4.35 -8.87
N PHE A 22 -0.55 3.25 -8.73
CA PHE A 22 0.06 1.93 -8.51
C PHE A 22 0.88 1.44 -9.71
N LYS A 23 0.48 1.79 -10.94
CA LYS A 23 1.26 1.47 -12.13
C LYS A 23 2.61 2.20 -12.17
N GLU A 24 2.66 3.46 -11.73
CA GLU A 24 3.93 4.19 -11.57
C GLU A 24 4.79 3.58 -10.46
N LEU A 25 4.16 3.23 -9.34
CA LEU A 25 4.82 2.65 -8.17
C LEU A 25 5.47 1.30 -8.49
N GLU A 26 4.78 0.42 -9.20
CA GLU A 26 5.31 -0.87 -9.66
C GLU A 26 6.27 -0.75 -10.86
N GLY A 27 6.26 0.39 -11.54
CA GLY A 27 7.09 0.68 -12.70
C GLY A 27 8.34 1.47 -12.35
N SER A 28 8.36 2.75 -12.75
CA SER A 28 9.53 3.62 -12.64
C SER A 28 10.00 3.85 -11.21
N ARG A 29 9.11 3.76 -10.22
CA ARG A 29 9.43 4.03 -8.81
C ARG A 29 9.66 2.78 -7.98
N LYS A 30 9.61 1.58 -8.56
CA LYS A 30 9.64 0.32 -7.79
C LYS A 30 10.85 0.19 -6.86
N ALA A 31 12.04 0.54 -7.35
CA ALA A 31 13.27 0.42 -6.55
C ALA A 31 13.35 1.46 -5.43
N GLU A 32 12.83 2.68 -5.65
CA GLU A 32 12.75 3.70 -4.60
C GLU A 32 11.73 3.34 -3.55
N PHE A 33 10.58 2.82 -3.99
CA PHE A 33 9.52 2.37 -3.11
C PHE A 33 9.98 1.20 -2.22
N ALA A 34 10.57 0.15 -2.80
CA ALA A 34 11.09 -0.98 -2.05
C ALA A 34 12.12 -0.56 -0.97
N ARG A 35 13.02 0.38 -1.29
CA ARG A 35 13.97 0.92 -0.31
C ARG A 35 13.28 1.70 0.81
N SER A 36 12.16 2.36 0.52
CA SER A 36 11.37 3.06 1.53
C SER A 36 10.74 2.08 2.51
N GLU A 37 10.13 1.00 2.00
CA GLU A 37 9.48 -0.04 2.80
C GLU A 37 10.48 -0.82 3.66
N GLU A 38 11.64 -1.18 3.09
CA GLU A 38 12.72 -1.83 3.84
C GLU A 38 13.19 -1.00 5.04
N ARG A 39 13.30 0.33 4.87
CA ARG A 39 13.75 1.25 5.93
C ARG A 39 12.79 1.31 7.12
N ILE A 40 11.49 1.11 6.90
CA ILE A 40 10.49 1.10 7.98
C ILE A 40 10.15 -0.31 8.47
N GLY A 41 10.76 -1.35 7.90
CA GLY A 41 10.60 -2.72 8.35
C GLY A 41 9.39 -3.44 7.74
N ILE A 42 9.01 -3.11 6.50
CA ILE A 42 7.98 -3.82 5.72
C ILE A 42 8.67 -4.61 4.60
N PRO A 43 9.15 -5.84 4.87
CA PRO A 43 9.80 -6.68 3.85
C PRO A 43 8.86 -7.18 2.75
N LYS A 44 7.55 -7.12 2.97
CA LYS A 44 6.56 -7.49 1.95
C LYS A 44 5.34 -6.60 2.05
N GLU A 45 4.99 -6.04 0.91
CA GLU A 45 3.81 -5.23 0.72
C GLU A 45 3.17 -5.60 -0.61
N SER A 46 1.85 -5.67 -0.65
CA SER A 46 1.09 -5.97 -1.85
C SER A 46 -0.21 -5.16 -1.85
N TRP A 47 -0.45 -4.48 -2.95
CA TRP A 47 -1.63 -3.64 -3.15
C TRP A 47 -2.52 -4.21 -4.24
N TYR A 48 -3.83 -4.16 -4.00
CA TYR A 48 -4.85 -4.63 -4.95
C TYR A 48 -5.94 -3.58 -5.10
N LEU A 49 -6.32 -3.29 -6.35
CA LEU A 49 -7.49 -2.46 -6.65
C LEU A 49 -8.66 -3.37 -7.02
N GLN A 50 -9.61 -3.52 -6.09
CA GLN A 50 -10.76 -4.39 -6.23
C GLN A 50 -12.01 -3.57 -6.56
N GLN A 51 -12.65 -3.85 -7.69
CA GLN A 51 -13.96 -3.27 -7.98
C GLN A 51 -15.04 -4.00 -7.20
N THR A 52 -16.00 -3.25 -6.64
CA THR A 52 -17.17 -3.81 -5.97
C THR A 52 -18.44 -3.08 -6.42
N PRO A 53 -19.65 -3.63 -6.16
CA PRO A 53 -20.89 -2.97 -6.54
C PRO A 53 -21.11 -1.58 -5.91
N THR A 54 -20.50 -1.30 -4.76
CA THR A 54 -20.74 -0.07 -3.99
C THR A 54 -19.59 0.94 -4.07
N ALA A 55 -18.35 0.47 -4.17
CA ALA A 55 -17.16 1.30 -4.29
C ALA A 55 -15.96 0.48 -4.75
N ASP A 56 -14.99 1.10 -5.42
CA ASP A 56 -13.69 0.48 -5.62
C ASP A 56 -12.91 0.52 -4.31
N LEU A 57 -12.25 -0.58 -3.97
CA LEU A 57 -11.46 -0.75 -2.75
C LEU A 57 -9.99 -0.86 -3.11
N LEU A 58 -9.16 -0.13 -2.37
CA LEU A 58 -7.74 -0.39 -2.28
C LEU A 58 -7.48 -1.34 -1.11
N ILE A 59 -6.91 -2.51 -1.38
CA ILE A 59 -6.61 -3.53 -0.38
C ILE A 59 -5.10 -3.61 -0.23
N GLY A 60 -4.61 -3.35 0.97
CA GLY A 60 -3.20 -3.47 1.34
C GLY A 60 -2.96 -4.73 2.16
N TYR A 61 -1.97 -5.52 1.78
CA TYR A 61 -1.44 -6.65 2.57
C TYR A 61 0.04 -6.40 2.86
N MET A 62 0.42 -6.52 4.14
CA MET A 62 1.79 -6.26 4.61
C MET A 62 2.23 -7.35 5.58
N GLU A 63 3.52 -7.72 5.48
CA GLU A 63 4.20 -8.53 6.49
C GLU A 63 5.31 -7.70 7.12
N SER A 64 5.37 -7.64 8.46
CA SER A 64 6.36 -6.87 9.20
C SER A 64 6.76 -7.56 10.50
N PRO A 65 8.01 -7.43 11.00
CA PRO A 65 8.35 -7.89 12.34
C PRO A 65 7.58 -7.18 13.47
N ASP A 66 7.24 -5.90 13.28
CA ASP A 66 6.50 -5.03 14.21
C ASP A 66 5.75 -3.97 13.39
N PHE A 67 4.49 -4.25 13.05
CA PHE A 67 3.71 -3.37 12.18
C PHE A 67 3.38 -2.03 12.85
N ALA A 68 3.16 -2.02 14.16
CA ALA A 68 2.85 -0.79 14.89
C ALA A 68 4.00 0.21 14.82
N ARG A 69 5.25 -0.27 14.99
CA ARG A 69 6.45 0.54 14.81
C ARG A 69 6.63 0.99 13.36
N ALA A 70 6.42 0.11 12.39
CA ALA A 70 6.51 0.46 10.98
C ALA A 70 5.55 1.60 10.61
N LEU A 71 4.30 1.52 11.09
CA LEU A 71 3.28 2.55 10.90
C LEU A 71 3.64 3.89 11.56
N ASP A 72 4.20 3.87 12.77
CA ASP A 72 4.69 5.10 13.43
C ASP A 72 5.82 5.78 12.65
N LEU A 73 6.76 4.99 12.10
CA LEU A 73 7.84 5.52 11.25
C LEU A 73 7.29 6.10 9.95
N PHE A 74 6.35 5.41 9.29
CA PHE A 74 5.68 5.89 8.09
C PHE A 74 4.94 7.22 8.34
N ALA A 75 4.22 7.34 9.46
CA ALA A 75 3.47 8.56 9.79
C ALA A 75 4.36 9.81 10.02
N ARG A 76 5.69 9.62 10.13
CA ARG A 76 6.67 10.67 10.39
C ARG A 76 7.59 10.96 9.20
N SER A 77 7.47 10.23 8.10
CA SER A 77 8.35 10.33 6.91
C SER A 77 7.99 11.45 5.96
#